data_AF-A0A2N0QR82-F1
#
_entry.id   AF-A0A2N0QR82-F1
#
_cell.length_a   1.000
_cell.length_b   1.000
_cell.length_c   1.000
_cell.angle_alpha   90.00
_cell.angle_beta   90.00
_cell.angle_gamma   90.00
#
_symmetry.space_group_name_H-M   'P 1'
#
loop_
_entity.id
_entity.type
_entity.pdbx_description
1 polymer ?
#
loop_
_entity_poly.entity_id
_entity_poly.type
_entity_poly.pdbx_seq_one_letter_code
_entity_poly.pdbx_strand_id
1 'polypeptide(L)'
;IYSNGSNAKAYQYMFTAFFEVYEDLTGEKPTFYYFNSENSEKKGWAAIIVDLDKGQAKGLSLALNSLYNSLSPEQHLLSVLKSCLIHFERNVRNSKYSDESKFLMRQLPKAKTKDEVDFLFDQLRLIDDENINDWITEYQTPWILASLNCNYSSMDYDVWMTTPFDTNVSECSHANINRERTRLRLKTAIFHSWNYNLGLYRRFYNNYQYNVPMSSKNKSGVKRKIDANKRKEKQKTTSLLKSQNKRQKGNVKGVKNDEFQQQIQELEIEERKEELERKKLDNQLKKLEIARKEKELREGQ
;
A
#
# COMPACT_ATOMS: atom_id res chain seq x y z
N ILE A 1 5.95 3.82 0.34
CA ILE A 1 5.97 4.47 1.68
C ILE A 1 4.52 4.59 2.12
N TYR A 2 4.17 4.21 3.35
CA TYR A 2 2.78 4.21 3.83
C TYR A 2 2.58 5.30 4.89
N SER A 3 1.43 5.96 4.85
CA SER A 3 1.03 7.02 5.79
C SER A 3 -0.36 6.76 6.35
N ASN A 4 -0.61 7.26 7.56
CA ASN A 4 -1.97 7.43 8.06
C ASN A 4 -2.64 8.70 7.52
N GLY A 5 -1.87 9.62 6.92
CA GLY A 5 -2.37 10.78 6.21
C GLY A 5 -2.60 10.47 4.74
N SER A 6 -3.83 10.65 4.26
CA SER A 6 -4.24 10.31 2.89
C SER A 6 -4.23 11.49 1.91
N ASN A 7 -3.73 12.66 2.32
CA ASN A 7 -3.73 13.85 1.46
C ASN A 7 -2.37 14.07 0.77
N ALA A 8 -2.40 14.79 -0.36
CA ALA A 8 -1.22 15.04 -1.18
C ALA A 8 -0.07 15.72 -0.42
N LYS A 9 -0.37 16.59 0.55
CA LYS A 9 0.65 17.30 1.35
C LYS A 9 1.39 16.35 2.28
N ALA A 10 0.67 15.42 2.91
CA ALA A 10 1.29 14.36 3.72
C ALA A 10 2.21 13.48 2.86
N TYR A 11 1.76 13.09 1.66
CA TYR A 11 2.60 12.32 0.74
C TYR A 11 3.81 13.10 0.23
N GLN A 12 3.67 14.39 -0.07
CA GLN A 12 4.79 15.25 -0.44
C GLN A 12 5.87 15.25 0.65
N TYR A 13 5.49 15.54 1.90
CA TYR A 13 6.46 15.51 3.01
C TYR A 13 7.13 14.16 3.18
N MET A 14 6.41 13.05 2.98
CA MET A 14 7.01 11.73 3.04
C MET A 14 8.01 11.46 1.92
N PHE A 15 7.68 11.80 0.68
CA PHE A 15 8.59 11.63 -0.45
C PHE A 15 9.82 12.51 -0.29
N THR A 16 9.65 13.79 0.08
CA THR A 16 10.76 14.71 0.38
C THR A 16 11.65 14.16 1.49
N ALA A 17 11.08 13.74 2.62
CA ALA A 17 11.85 13.17 3.72
C ALA A 17 12.58 11.88 3.31
N PHE A 18 11.98 11.07 2.43
CA PHE A 18 12.64 9.88 1.88
C PHE A 18 13.84 10.25 1.00
N PHE A 19 13.69 11.25 0.13
CA PHE A 19 14.75 11.76 -0.73
C PHE A 19 15.91 12.36 0.09
N GLU A 20 15.61 13.16 1.11
CA GLU A 20 16.61 13.70 2.04
C GLU A 20 17.35 12.59 2.80
N VAL A 21 16.62 11.60 3.32
CA VAL A 21 17.26 10.49 4.02
C VAL A 21 18.11 9.63 3.08
N TYR A 22 17.72 9.47 1.82
CA TYR A 22 18.56 8.81 0.82
C TYR A 22 19.87 9.58 0.61
N GLU A 23 19.80 10.90 0.44
CA GLU A 23 20.98 11.75 0.27
C GLU A 23 21.89 11.70 1.51
N ASP A 24 21.32 11.80 2.71
CA ASP A 24 22.05 11.66 3.98
C ASP A 24 22.82 10.33 4.09
N LEU A 25 22.24 9.24 3.58
CA LEU A 25 22.80 7.89 3.73
C LEU A 25 23.81 7.55 2.64
N THR A 26 23.64 8.09 1.43
CA THR A 26 24.46 7.73 0.27
C THR A 26 25.48 8.79 -0.10
N GLY A 27 25.27 10.05 0.34
CA GLY A 27 26.02 11.21 -0.13
C GLY A 27 25.65 11.65 -1.55
N GLU A 28 24.68 10.99 -2.20
CA GLU A 28 24.21 11.32 -3.56
C GLU A 28 22.75 11.77 -3.55
N LYS A 29 22.42 12.77 -4.36
CA LYS A 29 21.02 13.15 -4.60
C LYS A 29 20.28 12.03 -5.33
N PRO A 30 18.98 11.81 -5.04
CA PRO A 30 18.16 10.94 -5.86
C PRO A 30 18.16 11.42 -7.31
N THR A 31 18.55 10.54 -8.22
CA THR A 31 18.52 10.79 -9.67
C THR A 31 17.51 9.87 -10.33
N PHE A 32 16.97 10.27 -11.48
CA PHE A 32 15.98 9.50 -12.22
C PHE A 32 16.39 9.38 -13.68
N TYR A 33 16.06 8.23 -14.29
CA TYR A 33 16.46 7.92 -15.67
C TYR A 33 16.01 8.99 -16.66
N TYR A 34 14.77 9.48 -16.51
CA TYR A 34 14.16 10.42 -17.45
C TYR A 34 14.78 11.83 -17.39
N PHE A 35 15.62 12.15 -16.40
CA PHE A 35 16.37 13.41 -16.36
C PHE A 35 17.63 13.41 -17.22
N ASN A 36 18.19 12.22 -17.47
CA ASN A 36 19.51 12.08 -18.09
C ASN A 36 19.43 11.52 -19.52
N SER A 37 18.31 11.74 -20.23
CA SER A 37 18.05 11.13 -21.54
C SER A 37 19.06 11.52 -22.64
N GLU A 38 19.84 12.59 -22.45
CA GLU A 38 20.87 13.05 -23.39
C GLU A 38 22.25 12.43 -23.16
N ASN A 39 22.52 11.83 -21.98
CA ASN A 39 23.79 11.16 -21.70
C ASN A 39 23.67 9.65 -21.92
N SER A 40 24.70 9.05 -22.52
CA SER A 40 24.79 7.62 -22.84
C SER A 40 24.71 6.68 -21.63
N GLU A 41 24.78 7.21 -20.40
CA GLU A 41 24.57 6.47 -19.16
C GLU A 41 23.25 6.88 -18.48
N LYS A 42 22.18 6.13 -18.75
CA LYS A 42 20.92 6.19 -17.99
C LYS A 42 21.19 5.81 -16.53
N LYS A 43 21.39 6.79 -15.65
CA LYS A 43 21.63 6.61 -14.20
C LYS A 43 20.42 7.08 -13.38
N GLY A 44 20.12 6.37 -12.29
CA GLY A 44 19.08 6.74 -11.31
C GLY A 44 17.94 5.72 -11.18
N TRP A 45 16.81 6.17 -10.64
CA TRP A 45 15.59 5.36 -10.55
C TRP A 45 14.81 5.43 -11.84
N ALA A 46 14.43 4.26 -12.35
CA ALA A 46 13.78 4.12 -13.65
C ALA A 46 12.25 4.28 -13.56
N ALA A 47 11.65 3.79 -12.47
CA ALA A 47 10.20 3.83 -12.26
C ALA A 47 9.86 3.88 -10.76
N ILE A 48 8.67 4.40 -10.45
CA ILE A 48 8.03 4.34 -9.14
C ILE A 48 6.64 3.70 -9.32
N ILE A 49 6.38 2.64 -8.54
CA ILE A 49 5.10 1.94 -8.54
C ILE A 49 4.25 2.43 -7.36
N VAL A 50 2.99 2.77 -7.61
CA VAL A 50 2.02 3.26 -6.59
C VAL A 50 0.69 2.52 -6.63
N ASP A 51 -0.12 2.63 -5.57
CA ASP A 51 -1.41 1.93 -5.43
C ASP A 51 -2.58 2.59 -6.19
N LEU A 52 -2.29 3.44 -7.18
CA LEU A 52 -3.27 4.26 -7.92
C LEU A 52 -4.03 5.25 -7.02
N ASP A 53 -3.41 5.75 -5.95
CA ASP A 53 -3.97 6.78 -5.08
C ASP A 53 -3.64 8.20 -5.58
N LYS A 54 -4.68 9.05 -5.73
CA LYS A 54 -4.52 10.44 -6.22
C LYS A 54 -3.65 11.27 -5.29
N GLY A 55 -3.76 11.06 -3.98
CA GLY A 55 -2.94 11.73 -2.97
C GLY A 55 -1.46 11.38 -3.13
N GLN A 56 -1.14 10.10 -3.31
CA GLN A 56 0.21 9.60 -3.56
C GLN A 56 0.80 10.19 -4.83
N ALA A 57 0.09 10.11 -5.95
CA ALA A 57 0.56 10.63 -7.23
C ALA A 57 0.84 12.14 -7.15
N LYS A 58 -0.10 12.93 -6.59
CA LYS A 58 0.08 14.37 -6.43
C LYS A 58 1.19 14.74 -5.43
N GLY A 59 1.32 13.99 -4.34
CA GLY A 59 2.41 14.19 -3.38
C GLY A 59 3.78 13.92 -4.01
N LEU A 60 3.88 12.83 -4.78
CA LEU A 60 5.09 12.47 -5.52
C LEU A 60 5.44 13.54 -6.55
N SER A 61 4.47 13.98 -7.36
CA SER A 61 4.73 15.00 -8.40
C SER A 61 5.27 16.30 -7.81
N LEU A 62 4.74 16.72 -6.65
CA LEU A 62 5.21 17.92 -5.96
C LEU A 62 6.62 17.72 -5.39
N ALA A 63 6.91 16.56 -4.81
CA ALA A 63 8.24 16.27 -4.27
C ALA A 63 9.31 16.19 -5.39
N LEU A 64 8.98 15.57 -6.53
CA LEU A 64 9.86 15.52 -7.70
C LEU A 64 10.09 16.92 -8.29
N ASN A 65 9.04 17.72 -8.40
CA ASN A 65 9.14 19.10 -8.90
C ASN A 65 9.97 20.01 -7.97
N SER A 66 10.00 19.72 -6.66
CA SER A 66 10.90 20.39 -5.71
C SER A 66 12.35 19.94 -5.87
N LEU A 67 12.61 18.69 -6.24
CA LEU A 67 13.97 18.20 -6.53
C LEU A 67 14.48 18.72 -7.87
N TYR A 68 13.62 18.76 -8.89
CA TYR A 68 13.94 19.12 -10.27
C TYR A 68 12.79 19.92 -10.87
N ASN A 69 12.98 21.22 -11.05
CA ASN A 69 11.94 22.14 -11.52
C ASN A 69 11.92 22.35 -13.04
N SER A 70 12.68 21.57 -13.79
CA SER A 70 12.79 21.68 -15.26
C SER A 70 11.58 21.10 -16.00
N LEU A 71 10.77 20.29 -15.33
CA LEU A 71 9.53 19.71 -15.86
C LEU A 71 8.36 20.12 -14.98
N SER A 72 7.15 20.04 -15.53
CA SER A 72 5.93 20.21 -14.75
C SER A 72 5.70 19.02 -13.81
N PRO A 73 4.91 19.19 -12.73
CA PRO A 73 4.53 18.08 -11.85
C PRO A 73 3.91 16.89 -12.60
N GLU A 74 3.08 17.15 -13.61
CA GLU A 74 2.46 16.11 -14.41
C GLU A 74 3.47 15.39 -15.32
N GLN A 75 4.38 16.13 -15.96
CA GLN A 75 5.44 15.55 -16.80
C GLN A 75 6.34 14.58 -16.02
N HIS A 76 6.61 14.86 -14.74
CA HIS A 76 7.30 13.90 -13.86
C HIS A 76 6.52 12.59 -13.75
N LEU A 77 5.21 12.64 -13.51
CA LEU A 77 4.39 11.43 -13.37
C LEU A 77 4.35 10.62 -14.67
N LEU A 78 4.16 11.29 -15.81
CA LEU A 78 4.17 10.64 -17.13
C LEU A 78 5.48 9.89 -17.41
N SER A 79 6.60 10.33 -16.82
CA SER A 79 7.94 9.81 -17.11
C SER A 79 8.42 8.73 -16.14
N VAL A 80 7.80 8.60 -14.96
CA VAL A 80 8.31 7.73 -13.88
C VAL A 80 7.25 6.84 -13.22
N LEU A 81 5.97 7.20 -13.31
CA LEU A 81 4.93 6.57 -12.51
C LEU A 81 4.34 5.35 -13.22
N LYS A 82 4.27 4.22 -12.51
CA LYS A 82 3.49 3.05 -12.90
C LYS A 82 2.48 2.72 -11.80
N SER A 83 1.25 2.36 -12.15
CA SER A 83 0.22 2.03 -11.16
C SER A 83 0.06 0.53 -10.98
N CYS A 84 -0.23 0.14 -9.76
CA CYS A 84 -0.41 -1.27 -9.41
C CYS A 84 -1.63 -1.84 -10.12
N LEU A 85 -1.40 -2.81 -11.02
CA LEU A 85 -2.49 -3.44 -11.78
C LEU A 85 -3.43 -4.23 -10.86
N ILE A 86 -2.92 -4.78 -9.75
CA ILE A 86 -3.75 -5.49 -8.77
C ILE A 86 -4.77 -4.54 -8.12
N HIS A 87 -4.36 -3.31 -7.79
CA HIS A 87 -5.27 -2.30 -7.23
C HIS A 87 -6.32 -1.87 -8.25
N PHE A 88 -5.90 -1.63 -9.51
CA PHE A 88 -6.83 -1.37 -10.60
C PHE A 88 -7.86 -2.51 -10.76
N GLU A 89 -7.41 -3.76 -10.84
CA GLU A 89 -8.28 -4.94 -11.00
C GLU A 89 -9.23 -5.13 -9.81
N ARG A 90 -8.78 -4.83 -8.58
CA ARG A 90 -9.64 -4.84 -7.39
C ARG A 90 -10.70 -3.75 -7.47
N ASN A 91 -10.34 -2.54 -7.91
CA ASN A 91 -11.28 -1.42 -8.08
C ASN A 91 -12.35 -1.76 -9.11
N VAL A 92 -11.95 -2.30 -10.28
CA VAL A 92 -12.90 -2.74 -11.32
C VAL A 92 -13.79 -3.87 -10.80
N ARG A 93 -13.22 -4.90 -10.14
CA ARG A 93 -14.00 -6.03 -9.61
C ARG A 93 -15.03 -5.63 -8.57
N ASN A 94 -14.67 -4.73 -7.66
CA ASN A 94 -15.53 -4.32 -6.54
C ASN A 94 -16.54 -3.22 -6.93
N SER A 95 -16.45 -2.69 -8.16
CA SER A 95 -17.38 -1.70 -8.67
C SER A 95 -18.77 -2.30 -8.94
N LYS A 96 -19.78 -1.42 -9.01
CA LYS A 96 -21.17 -1.79 -9.29
C LYS A 96 -21.51 -1.89 -10.78
N TYR A 97 -20.54 -1.63 -11.66
CA TYR A 97 -20.73 -1.69 -13.11
C TYR A 97 -21.11 -3.10 -13.59
N SER A 98 -21.77 -3.15 -14.74
CA SER A 98 -22.09 -4.38 -15.44
C SER A 98 -20.84 -5.21 -15.77
N ASP A 99 -21.03 -6.51 -16.01
CA ASP A 99 -19.93 -7.39 -16.43
C ASP A 99 -19.35 -6.98 -17.79
N GLU A 100 -20.16 -6.40 -18.67
CA GLU A 100 -19.75 -5.85 -19.97
C GLU A 100 -18.81 -4.66 -19.80
N SER A 101 -19.19 -3.67 -19.00
CA SER A 101 -18.32 -2.55 -18.65
C SER A 101 -17.03 -3.02 -17.98
N LYS A 102 -17.12 -3.93 -17.00
CA LYS A 102 -15.95 -4.49 -16.32
C LYS A 102 -15.01 -5.21 -17.29
N PHE A 103 -15.55 -5.89 -18.31
CA PHE A 103 -14.74 -6.53 -19.33
C PHE A 103 -13.93 -5.51 -20.14
N LEU A 104 -14.58 -4.44 -20.61
CA LEU A 104 -13.94 -3.35 -21.36
C LEU A 104 -12.90 -2.60 -20.52
N MET A 105 -13.24 -2.27 -19.26
CA MET A 105 -12.32 -1.62 -18.32
C MET A 105 -11.01 -2.41 -18.17
N ARG A 106 -11.09 -3.74 -18.06
CA ARG A 106 -9.90 -4.62 -17.93
C ARG A 106 -9.03 -4.71 -19.20
N GLN A 107 -9.53 -4.24 -20.34
CA GLN A 107 -8.72 -4.15 -21.56
C GLN A 107 -7.85 -2.89 -21.60
N LEU A 108 -8.17 -1.85 -20.81
CA LEU A 108 -7.44 -0.58 -20.83
C LEU A 108 -5.92 -0.73 -20.67
N PRO A 109 -5.40 -1.54 -19.72
CA PRO A 109 -3.94 -1.72 -19.58
C PRO A 109 -3.31 -2.60 -20.67
N LYS A 110 -4.14 -3.30 -21.46
CA LYS A 110 -3.70 -4.28 -22.48
C LYS A 110 -3.76 -3.72 -23.90
N ALA A 111 -4.47 -2.60 -24.10
CA ALA A 111 -4.58 -1.94 -25.39
C ALA A 111 -3.19 -1.54 -25.90
N LYS A 112 -2.91 -1.90 -27.14
CA LYS A 112 -1.60 -1.79 -27.79
C LYS A 112 -1.44 -0.48 -28.56
N THR A 113 -2.53 0.22 -28.84
CA THR A 113 -2.53 1.49 -29.56
C THR A 113 -3.43 2.51 -28.87
N LYS A 114 -3.26 3.80 -29.21
CA LYS A 114 -4.15 4.87 -28.75
C LYS A 114 -5.57 4.69 -29.30
N ASP A 115 -5.68 4.29 -30.57
CA ASP A 115 -6.97 4.03 -31.21
C ASP A 115 -7.76 2.91 -30.51
N GLU A 116 -7.07 1.86 -30.03
CA GLU A 116 -7.72 0.81 -29.21
C GLU A 116 -8.22 1.37 -27.88
N VAL A 117 -7.47 2.26 -27.23
CA VAL A 117 -7.88 2.91 -25.99
C VAL A 117 -9.10 3.82 -26.21
N ASP A 118 -9.07 4.63 -27.27
CA ASP A 118 -10.17 5.53 -27.62
C ASP A 118 -11.43 4.72 -27.94
N PHE A 119 -11.30 3.62 -28.69
CA PHE A 119 -12.39 2.68 -28.95
C PHE A 119 -12.98 2.11 -27.67
N LEU A 120 -12.16 1.70 -26.69
CA LEU A 120 -12.66 1.19 -25.41
C LEU A 120 -13.49 2.23 -24.65
N PHE A 121 -13.04 3.49 -24.63
CA PHE A 121 -13.80 4.57 -24.00
C PHE A 121 -15.12 4.85 -24.73
N ASP A 122 -15.12 4.84 -26.05
CA ASP A 122 -16.34 5.03 -26.83
C ASP A 122 -17.34 3.88 -26.61
N GLN A 123 -16.88 2.62 -26.53
CA GLN A 123 -17.75 1.49 -26.18
C GLN A 123 -18.34 1.65 -24.78
N LEU A 124 -17.54 2.07 -23.79
CA LEU A 124 -18.03 2.30 -22.43
C LEU A 124 -19.10 3.40 -22.37
N ARG A 125 -19.02 4.45 -23.20
CA ARG A 125 -20.05 5.52 -23.27
C ARG A 125 -21.39 5.03 -23.80
N LEU A 126 -21.40 3.96 -24.58
CA LEU A 126 -22.62 3.39 -25.15
C LEU A 126 -23.37 2.48 -24.16
N ILE A 127 -22.70 2.05 -23.08
CA ILE A 127 -23.30 1.22 -22.04
C ILE A 127 -24.05 2.12 -21.06
N ASP A 128 -25.31 1.78 -20.76
CA ASP A 128 -26.17 2.48 -19.81
C ASP A 128 -25.85 2.09 -18.35
N ASP A 129 -24.59 2.26 -17.95
CA ASP A 129 -24.14 2.05 -16.58
C ASP A 129 -24.11 3.37 -15.79
N GLU A 130 -24.73 3.36 -14.61
CA GLU A 130 -24.75 4.54 -13.72
C GLU A 130 -23.32 4.97 -13.37
N ASN A 131 -23.01 6.27 -13.55
CA ASN A 131 -21.71 6.88 -13.28
C ASN A 131 -20.55 6.39 -14.19
N ILE A 132 -20.84 5.74 -15.32
CA ILE A 132 -19.78 5.31 -16.26
C ILE A 132 -18.92 6.48 -16.76
N ASN A 133 -19.54 7.65 -16.98
CA ASN A 133 -18.84 8.86 -17.41
C ASN A 133 -17.86 9.40 -16.36
N ASP A 134 -18.14 9.20 -15.06
CA ASP A 134 -17.22 9.58 -13.99
C ASP A 134 -15.98 8.68 -14.02
N TRP A 135 -16.17 7.37 -14.24
CA TRP A 135 -15.06 6.44 -14.43
C TRP A 135 -14.23 6.81 -15.66
N ILE A 136 -14.87 7.09 -16.79
CA ILE A 136 -14.17 7.51 -18.02
C ILE A 136 -13.35 8.77 -17.75
N THR A 137 -13.96 9.80 -17.16
CA THR A 137 -13.28 11.05 -16.82
C THR A 137 -12.10 10.83 -15.89
N GLU A 138 -12.26 9.96 -14.89
CA GLU A 138 -11.19 9.61 -13.97
C GLU A 138 -10.03 8.92 -14.69
N TYR A 139 -10.29 7.87 -15.48
CA TYR A 139 -9.26 7.07 -16.13
C TYR A 139 -8.69 7.71 -17.41
N GLN A 140 -9.32 8.77 -17.93
CA GLN A 140 -8.74 9.66 -18.95
C GLN A 140 -7.79 10.71 -18.35
N THR A 141 -7.70 10.83 -17.02
CA THR A 141 -6.71 11.71 -16.37
C THR A 141 -5.31 11.31 -16.87
N PRO A 142 -4.49 12.24 -17.43
CA PRO A 142 -3.29 11.86 -18.17
C PRO A 142 -2.32 10.97 -17.40
N TRP A 143 -2.05 11.30 -16.12
CA TRP A 143 -1.15 10.47 -15.30
C TRP A 143 -1.73 9.10 -14.95
N ILE A 144 -3.05 8.95 -14.83
CA ILE A 144 -3.71 7.65 -14.57
C ILE A 144 -3.62 6.77 -15.81
N LEU A 145 -3.92 7.34 -16.97
CA LEU A 145 -3.88 6.60 -18.23
C LEU A 145 -2.44 6.19 -18.55
N ALA A 146 -1.49 7.12 -18.43
CA ALA A 146 -0.07 6.85 -18.61
C ALA A 146 0.50 5.85 -17.60
N SER A 147 -0.03 5.82 -16.37
CA SER A 147 0.45 4.87 -15.35
C SER A 147 -0.07 3.44 -15.56
N LEU A 148 -1.06 3.24 -16.43
CA LEU A 148 -1.68 1.95 -16.75
C LEU A 148 -1.37 1.46 -18.17
N ASN A 149 -1.17 2.38 -19.13
CA ASN A 149 -0.96 2.05 -20.54
C ASN A 149 0.32 2.71 -21.09
N CYS A 150 1.20 1.91 -21.68
CA CYS A 150 2.50 2.34 -22.20
C CYS A 150 2.39 3.44 -23.26
N ASN A 151 1.33 3.44 -24.07
CA ASN A 151 1.17 4.35 -25.21
C ASN A 151 0.95 5.81 -24.79
N TYR A 152 0.61 6.03 -23.52
CA TYR A 152 0.40 7.36 -22.93
C TYR A 152 1.52 7.75 -21.98
N SER A 153 2.46 6.84 -21.69
CA SER A 153 3.63 7.11 -20.85
C SER A 153 4.75 7.78 -21.63
N SER A 154 5.45 8.71 -20.98
CA SER A 154 6.72 9.26 -21.47
C SER A 154 7.93 8.47 -20.95
N MET A 155 7.69 7.41 -20.16
CA MET A 155 8.74 6.49 -19.73
C MET A 155 9.32 5.77 -20.96
N ASP A 156 10.63 5.53 -20.92
CA ASP A 156 11.30 4.70 -21.92
C ASP A 156 10.59 3.34 -22.08
N TYR A 157 10.37 2.92 -23.33
CA TYR A 157 9.56 1.73 -23.64
C TYR A 157 10.08 0.47 -22.96
N ASP A 158 11.40 0.24 -23.00
CA ASP A 158 12.00 -0.96 -22.41
C ASP A 158 11.89 -0.92 -20.89
N VAL A 159 12.08 0.26 -20.27
CA VAL A 159 11.84 0.45 -18.84
C VAL A 159 10.39 0.17 -18.49
N TRP A 160 9.44 0.70 -19.26
CA TRP A 160 8.02 0.49 -19.01
C TRP A 160 7.65 -0.99 -19.09
N MET A 161 8.09 -1.69 -20.14
CA MET A 161 7.78 -3.09 -20.38
C MET A 161 8.44 -4.03 -19.36
N THR A 162 9.66 -3.72 -18.91
CA THR A 162 10.39 -4.55 -17.93
C THR A 162 10.01 -4.25 -16.48
N THR A 163 9.49 -3.04 -16.19
CA THR A 163 8.99 -2.71 -14.85
C THR A 163 7.73 -3.52 -14.54
N PRO A 164 7.68 -4.29 -13.44
CA PRO A 164 6.48 -5.06 -13.09
C PRO A 164 5.32 -4.14 -12.70
N PHE A 165 4.10 -4.62 -12.91
CA PHE A 165 2.87 -3.96 -12.43
C PHE A 165 2.52 -4.32 -10.99
N ASP A 166 3.16 -5.34 -10.41
CA ASP A 166 2.80 -5.79 -9.07
C ASP A 166 3.58 -5.04 -7.98
N THR A 167 2.85 -4.70 -6.93
CA THR A 167 3.38 -4.32 -5.63
C THR A 167 3.56 -5.55 -4.75
N ASN A 168 3.47 -6.79 -5.25
CA ASN A 168 3.38 -7.98 -4.40
C ASN A 168 4.65 -8.14 -3.53
N VAL A 169 5.81 -7.77 -4.07
CA VAL A 169 7.05 -7.67 -3.30
C VAL A 169 6.92 -6.61 -2.18
N SER A 170 6.34 -5.45 -2.45
CA SER A 170 6.07 -4.40 -1.46
C SER A 170 4.99 -4.79 -0.44
N GLU A 171 3.87 -5.37 -0.86
CA GLU A 171 2.75 -5.82 -0.01
C GLU A 171 3.15 -7.01 0.89
N CYS A 172 3.85 -8.00 0.34
CA CYS A 172 4.40 -9.12 1.12
C CYS A 172 5.51 -8.64 2.07
N SER A 173 6.38 -7.72 1.62
CA SER A 173 7.37 -7.08 2.50
C SER A 173 6.68 -6.31 3.61
N HIS A 174 5.62 -5.57 3.33
CA HIS A 174 4.84 -4.83 4.33
C HIS A 174 4.24 -5.78 5.37
N ALA A 175 3.55 -6.84 4.96
CA ALA A 175 2.96 -7.80 5.88
C ALA A 175 4.03 -8.52 6.74
N ASN A 176 5.20 -8.81 6.20
CA ASN A 176 6.25 -9.53 6.92
C ASN A 176 7.13 -8.61 7.78
N ILE A 177 7.48 -7.41 7.31
CA ILE A 177 8.26 -6.42 8.05
C ILE A 177 7.41 -5.84 9.20
N ASN A 178 6.13 -5.52 8.97
CA ASN A 178 5.25 -5.02 10.03
C ASN A 178 4.95 -6.07 11.10
N ARG A 179 4.99 -7.37 10.75
CA ARG A 179 4.92 -8.45 11.75
C ARG A 179 6.14 -8.45 12.68
N GLU A 180 7.29 -7.98 12.20
CA GLU A 180 8.53 -7.93 12.98
C GLU A 180 8.59 -6.64 13.82
N ARG A 181 8.37 -5.46 13.24
CA ARG A 181 8.31 -4.17 13.96
C ARG A 181 7.45 -3.14 13.21
N THR A 182 6.62 -2.39 13.94
CA THR A 182 5.93 -1.17 13.45
C THR A 182 6.45 0.07 14.18
N ARG A 183 6.17 1.28 13.65
CA ARG A 183 6.52 2.59 14.26
C ARG A 183 8.03 2.86 14.40
N LEU A 184 8.82 2.52 13.38
CA LEU A 184 10.25 2.84 13.33
C LEU A 184 10.50 4.27 12.81
N ARG A 185 11.57 4.91 13.27
CA ARG A 185 12.09 6.14 12.63
C ARG A 185 12.51 5.81 11.19
N LEU A 186 12.39 6.76 10.25
CA LEU A 186 12.58 6.51 8.82
C LEU A 186 13.94 5.86 8.48
N LYS A 187 15.05 6.41 9.00
CA LYS A 187 16.39 5.81 8.84
C LYS A 187 16.43 4.36 9.34
N THR A 188 15.88 4.10 10.53
CA THR A 188 15.80 2.75 11.09
C THR A 188 14.92 1.82 10.26
N ALA A 189 13.81 2.31 9.70
CA ALA A 189 12.93 1.55 8.82
C ALA A 189 13.64 1.16 7.51
N ILE A 190 14.41 2.09 6.92
CA ILE A 190 15.21 1.84 5.71
C ILE A 190 16.27 0.78 6.01
N PHE A 191 17.06 0.94 7.07
CA PHE A 191 18.07 -0.06 7.47
C PHE A 191 17.45 -1.43 7.80
N HIS A 192 16.31 -1.45 8.48
CA HIS A 192 15.59 -2.69 8.79
C HIS A 192 15.11 -3.39 7.52
N SER A 193 14.50 -2.64 6.59
CA SER A 193 14.05 -3.16 5.29
C SER A 193 15.22 -3.70 4.47
N TRP A 194 16.36 -3.00 4.45
CA TRP A 194 17.56 -3.45 3.76
C TRP A 194 18.10 -4.77 4.35
N ASN A 195 18.22 -4.86 5.67
CA ASN A 195 18.65 -6.09 6.34
C ASN A 195 17.69 -7.26 6.10
N TYR A 196 16.38 -6.98 6.09
CA TYR A 196 15.36 -7.98 5.75
C TYR A 196 15.55 -8.50 4.33
N ASN A 197 15.70 -7.59 3.35
CA ASN A 197 15.93 -7.95 1.95
C ASN A 197 17.23 -8.75 1.77
N LEU A 198 18.31 -8.37 2.44
CA LEU A 198 19.57 -9.10 2.43
C LEU A 198 19.40 -10.52 3.01
N GLY A 199 18.64 -10.66 4.10
CA GLY A 199 18.28 -11.94 4.67
C GLY A 199 17.47 -12.80 3.72
N LEU A 200 16.52 -12.21 2.99
CA LEU A 200 15.71 -12.90 1.99
C LEU A 200 16.56 -13.36 0.79
N TYR A 201 17.43 -12.50 0.28
CA TYR A 201 18.37 -12.82 -0.80
C TYR A 201 19.26 -14.02 -0.43
N ARG A 202 19.84 -14.01 0.78
CA ARG A 202 20.64 -15.14 1.28
C ARG A 202 19.84 -16.45 1.33
N ARG A 203 18.56 -16.39 1.69
CA ARG A 203 17.69 -17.58 1.70
C ARG A 203 17.40 -18.07 0.27
N PHE A 204 17.16 -17.17 -0.68
CA PHE A 204 17.02 -17.54 -2.10
C PHE A 204 18.29 -18.22 -2.62
N TYR A 205 19.46 -17.63 -2.36
CA TYR A 205 20.73 -18.21 -2.74
C TYR A 205 20.93 -19.60 -2.12
N ASN A 206 20.64 -19.77 -0.83
CA ASN A 206 20.77 -21.06 -0.16
C ASN A 206 19.77 -22.11 -0.67
N ASN A 207 18.56 -21.69 -1.04
CA ASN A 207 17.59 -22.58 -1.66
C ASN A 207 18.09 -23.02 -3.04
N TYR A 208 18.59 -22.10 -3.85
CA TYR A 208 19.10 -22.40 -5.18
C TYR A 208 20.34 -23.32 -5.15
N GLN A 209 21.31 -23.02 -4.27
CA GLN A 209 22.58 -23.75 -4.20
C GLN A 209 22.49 -25.08 -3.44
N TYR A 210 21.72 -25.10 -2.34
CA TYR A 210 21.74 -26.21 -1.39
C TYR A 210 20.37 -26.88 -1.21
N ASN A 211 19.36 -26.48 -2.01
CA ASN A 211 17.99 -26.97 -1.94
C ASN A 211 17.34 -26.83 -0.54
N VAL A 212 17.81 -25.88 0.26
CA VAL A 212 17.28 -25.63 1.61
C VAL A 212 15.93 -24.92 1.49
N PRO A 213 14.82 -25.46 2.04
CA PRO A 213 13.50 -24.87 1.86
C PRO A 213 13.35 -23.47 2.49
N MET A 214 12.74 -22.56 1.73
CA MET A 214 12.39 -21.20 2.16
C MET A 214 11.26 -21.23 3.23
N SER A 215 11.62 -21.33 4.51
CA SER A 215 10.65 -21.24 5.62
C SER A 215 10.59 -19.82 6.18
N SER A 216 9.50 -19.10 5.94
CA SER A 216 9.19 -17.80 6.56
C SER A 216 8.82 -17.90 8.05
N LYS A 217 8.57 -19.11 8.56
CA LYS A 217 8.22 -19.32 9.96
C LYS A 217 9.45 -19.21 10.85
N ASN A 218 9.37 -18.37 11.88
CA ASN A 218 10.36 -18.31 12.95
C ASN A 218 10.38 -19.67 13.69
N LYS A 219 11.38 -20.49 13.38
CA LYS A 219 11.63 -21.81 14.00
C LYS A 219 12.61 -21.74 15.18
N SER A 220 12.89 -20.54 15.72
CA SER A 220 13.73 -20.41 16.91
C SER A 220 13.18 -21.25 18.06
N GLY A 221 14.06 -21.71 18.94
CA GLY A 221 13.66 -22.51 20.11
C GLY A 221 12.63 -21.78 20.99
N VAL A 222 12.77 -20.44 21.10
CA VAL A 222 11.84 -19.58 21.84
C VAL A 222 10.45 -19.57 21.20
N LYS A 223 10.35 -19.33 19.89
CA LYS A 223 9.05 -19.33 19.20
C LYS A 223 8.38 -20.71 19.22
N ARG A 224 9.16 -21.79 19.08
CA ARG A 224 8.68 -23.17 19.26
C ARG A 224 8.09 -23.42 20.64
N LYS A 225 8.74 -22.93 21.71
CA LYS A 225 8.20 -23.02 23.09
C LYS A 225 6.90 -22.23 23.24
N ILE A 226 6.82 -21.00 22.71
CA ILE A 226 5.60 -20.18 22.73
C ILE A 226 4.45 -20.89 22.02
N ASP A 227 4.67 -21.43 20.82
CA ASP A 227 3.63 -22.11 20.05
C ASP A 227 3.24 -23.47 20.65
N ALA A 228 4.15 -24.14 21.37
CA ALA A 228 3.84 -25.33 22.16
C ALA A 228 2.95 -24.99 23.37
N ASN A 229 3.22 -23.87 24.05
CA ASN A 229 2.38 -23.40 25.16
C ASN A 229 0.98 -23.00 24.69
N LYS A 230 0.86 -22.26 23.57
CA LYS A 230 -0.45 -21.94 22.97
C LYS A 230 -1.26 -23.18 22.58
N ARG A 231 -0.59 -24.24 22.12
CA ARG A 231 -1.23 -25.53 21.83
C ARG A 231 -1.73 -26.23 23.10
N LYS A 232 -0.93 -26.21 24.18
CA LYS A 232 -1.34 -26.73 25.50
C LYS A 232 -2.53 -25.97 26.07
N GLU A 233 -2.56 -24.65 25.94
CA GLU A 233 -3.70 -23.84 26.37
C GLU A 233 -4.96 -24.18 25.59
N LYS A 234 -4.91 -24.22 24.25
CA LYS A 234 -6.06 -24.65 23.42
C LYS A 234 -6.56 -26.04 23.79
N GLN A 235 -5.67 -26.99 24.09
CA GLN A 235 -6.08 -28.33 24.55
C GLN A 235 -6.80 -28.28 25.90
N LYS A 236 -6.34 -27.46 26.85
CA LYS A 236 -7.03 -27.25 28.12
C LYS A 236 -8.42 -26.66 27.90
N THR A 237 -8.57 -25.62 27.08
CA THR A 237 -9.88 -25.01 26.75
C THR A 237 -10.82 -26.02 26.09
N THR A 238 -10.31 -26.85 25.17
CA THR A 238 -11.10 -27.88 24.49
C THR A 238 -11.53 -29.01 25.45
N SER A 239 -10.69 -29.36 26.42
CA SER A 239 -11.03 -30.35 27.45
C SER A 239 -12.10 -29.85 28.44
N LEU A 240 -12.09 -28.54 28.78
CA LEU A 240 -13.12 -27.88 29.58
C LEU A 240 -14.47 -27.82 28.86
N LEU A 241 -14.48 -27.54 27.55
CA LEU A 241 -15.69 -27.60 26.73
C LEU A 241 -16.28 -29.02 26.62
N LYS A 242 -15.42 -30.05 26.56
CA LYS A 242 -15.85 -31.46 26.56
C LYS A 242 -16.42 -31.91 27.91
N SER A 243 -15.94 -31.39 29.03
CA SER A 243 -16.50 -31.72 30.35
C SER A 243 -17.85 -31.03 30.60
N GLN A 244 -18.05 -29.81 30.08
CA GLN A 244 -19.36 -29.13 30.10
C GLN A 244 -20.41 -29.84 29.23
N ASN A 245 -20.03 -30.32 28.04
CA ASN A 245 -20.95 -31.03 27.15
C ASN A 245 -21.44 -32.40 27.68
N LYS A 246 -20.76 -33.00 28.66
CA LYS A 246 -21.20 -34.26 29.28
C LYS A 246 -22.33 -34.06 30.31
N ARG A 247 -22.54 -32.83 30.80
CA ARG A 247 -23.60 -32.47 31.77
C ARG A 247 -24.91 -32.00 31.14
N GLN A 248 -24.95 -31.75 29.83
CA GLN A 248 -26.16 -31.24 29.13
C GLN A 248 -26.75 -32.25 28.14
N LYS A 249 -26.88 -33.52 28.55
CA LYS A 249 -27.69 -34.50 27.81
C LYS A 249 -29.11 -34.48 28.37
N GLY A 250 -29.85 -33.42 28.08
CA GLY A 250 -31.25 -33.26 28.42
C GLY A 250 -31.80 -32.03 27.71
N ASN A 251 -32.68 -32.27 26.73
CA ASN A 251 -33.57 -31.36 26.01
C ASN A 251 -33.17 -29.88 25.91
N VAL A 252 -33.08 -29.37 24.67
CA VAL A 252 -33.94 -28.27 24.15
C VAL A 252 -33.52 -27.94 22.71
N LYS A 253 -34.53 -27.88 21.85
CA LYS A 253 -34.49 -27.34 20.49
C LYS A 253 -34.25 -25.83 20.54
N GLY A 254 -33.28 -25.37 19.75
CA GLY A 254 -33.36 -24.08 19.03
C GLY A 254 -33.19 -22.78 19.83
N VAL A 255 -32.00 -22.50 20.38
CA VAL A 255 -31.49 -21.12 20.60
C VAL A 255 -29.95 -21.19 20.67
N LYS A 256 -29.23 -20.99 19.56
CA LYS A 256 -27.74 -20.85 19.59
C LYS A 256 -27.18 -19.79 18.63
N ASN A 257 -28.01 -19.11 17.85
CA ASN A 257 -27.55 -18.10 16.89
C ASN A 257 -27.47 -16.68 17.49
N ASP A 258 -28.19 -16.39 18.58
CA ASP A 258 -28.26 -15.02 19.13
C ASP A 258 -27.03 -14.64 19.96
N GLU A 259 -26.45 -15.58 20.73
CA GLU A 259 -25.36 -15.27 21.66
C GLU A 259 -24.03 -14.98 20.93
N PHE A 260 -23.80 -15.64 19.78
CA PHE A 260 -22.63 -15.39 18.94
C PHE A 260 -22.74 -14.06 18.17
N GLN A 261 -23.96 -13.70 17.72
CA GLN A 261 -24.22 -12.41 17.09
C GLN A 261 -24.10 -11.26 18.09
N GLN A 262 -24.56 -11.46 19.34
CA GLN A 262 -24.38 -10.49 20.43
C GLN A 262 -22.90 -10.27 20.78
N GLN A 263 -22.08 -11.32 20.82
CA GLN A 263 -20.63 -11.17 21.06
C GLN A 263 -19.91 -10.40 19.94
N ILE A 264 -20.32 -10.57 18.68
CA ILE A 264 -19.76 -9.79 17.57
C ILE A 264 -20.16 -8.32 17.70
N GLN A 265 -21.43 -8.02 18.00
CA GLN A 265 -21.88 -6.65 18.20
C GLN A 265 -21.21 -5.96 19.40
N GLU A 266 -20.99 -6.68 20.51
CA GLU A 266 -20.25 -6.14 21.67
C GLU A 266 -18.80 -5.80 21.31
N LEU A 267 -18.12 -6.64 20.54
CA LEU A 267 -16.75 -6.37 20.08
C LEU A 267 -16.69 -5.15 19.14
N GLU A 268 -17.65 -4.99 18.24
CA GLU A 268 -17.75 -3.81 17.35
C GLU A 268 -18.08 -2.51 18.10
N ILE A 269 -18.80 -2.59 19.23
CA ILE A 269 -19.08 -1.46 20.10
C ILE A 269 -17.83 -1.08 20.90
N GLU A 270 -17.10 -2.07 21.42
CA GLU A 270 -15.87 -1.85 22.18
C GLU A 270 -14.78 -1.23 21.29
N GLU A 271 -14.62 -1.72 20.05
CA GLU A 271 -13.67 -1.16 19.08
C GLU A 271 -13.98 0.30 18.74
N ARG A 272 -15.27 0.64 18.59
CA ARG A 272 -15.71 2.03 18.37
C ARG A 272 -15.46 2.94 19.58
N LYS A 273 -15.62 2.42 20.81
CA LYS A 273 -15.30 3.18 22.04
C LYS A 273 -13.80 3.46 22.14
N GLU A 274 -12.97 2.45 21.86
CA GLU A 274 -11.51 2.63 21.85
C GLU A 274 -11.08 3.65 20.78
N GLU A 275 -11.68 3.62 19.60
CA GLU A 275 -11.40 4.60 18.55
C GLU A 275 -11.79 6.02 18.96
N LEU A 276 -12.93 6.18 19.63
CA LEU A 276 -13.39 7.47 20.13
C LEU A 276 -12.46 8.03 21.22
N GLU A 277 -12.00 7.18 22.14
CA GLU A 277 -11.03 7.58 23.17
C GLU A 277 -9.67 7.97 22.55
N ARG A 278 -9.21 7.24 21.52
CA ARG A 278 -8.01 7.64 20.77
C ARG A 278 -8.17 9.01 20.12
N LYS A 279 -9.34 9.30 19.51
CA LYS A 279 -9.64 10.61 18.91
C LYS A 279 -9.69 11.73 19.94
N LYS A 280 -10.21 11.47 21.14
CA LYS A 280 -10.19 12.45 22.24
C LYS A 280 -8.76 12.75 22.70
N LEU A 281 -7.93 11.73 22.86
CA LEU A 281 -6.54 11.89 23.27
C LEU A 281 -5.72 12.69 22.23
N ASP A 282 -5.92 12.41 20.95
CA ASP A 282 -5.28 13.13 19.84
C ASP A 282 -5.69 14.61 19.81
N ASN A 283 -6.98 14.90 20.04
CA ASN A 283 -7.48 16.27 20.14
C ASN A 283 -6.91 17.01 21.37
N GLN A 284 -6.72 16.33 22.51
CA GLN A 284 -6.08 16.93 23.69
C GLN A 284 -4.61 17.24 23.43
N LEU A 285 -3.87 16.34 22.78
CA LEU A 285 -2.48 16.57 22.37
C LEU A 285 -2.35 17.77 21.43
N LYS A 286 -3.23 17.88 20.43
CA LYS A 286 -3.27 19.04 19.53
C LYS A 286 -3.54 20.35 20.27
N LYS A 287 -4.45 20.35 21.23
CA LYS A 287 -4.72 21.54 22.06
C LYS A 287 -3.50 21.96 22.89
N LEU A 288 -2.80 21.00 23.49
CA LEU A 288 -1.58 21.26 24.25
C LEU A 288 -0.45 21.79 23.35
N GLU A 289 -0.32 21.26 22.14
CA GLU A 289 0.68 21.72 21.17
C GLU A 289 0.41 23.14 20.69
N ILE A 290 -0.86 23.49 20.45
CA ILE A 290 -1.28 24.87 20.11
C ILE A 290 -0.98 25.81 21.29
N ALA A 291 -1.39 25.45 22.51
CA ALA A 291 -1.14 26.28 23.70
C ALA A 291 0.35 26.49 23.96
N ARG A 292 1.19 25.49 23.70
CA ARG A 292 2.65 25.61 23.79
C ARG A 292 3.21 26.59 22.75
N LYS A 293 2.78 26.49 21.49
CA LYS A 293 3.19 27.44 20.43
C LYS A 293 2.74 28.87 20.72
N GLU A 294 1.54 29.05 21.27
CA GLU A 294 1.05 30.38 21.69
C GLU A 294 1.80 30.96 22.89
N LYS A 295 2.38 30.11 23.75
CA LYS A 295 3.23 30.54 24.87
C LYS A 295 4.62 30.94 24.37
N GLU A 296 5.21 30.13 23.49
CA GLU A 296 6.49 30.43 22.83
C GLU A 296 6.41 31.75 22.02
N LEU A 297 5.27 32.05 21.38
CA LEU A 297 5.05 33.32 20.69
C LEU A 297 4.95 34.53 21.62
N ARG A 298 4.45 34.35 22.85
CA ARG A 298 4.28 35.41 23.85
C ARG A 298 5.54 35.71 24.66
N GLU A 299 6.42 34.72 24.83
CA GLU A 299 7.71 34.87 25.52
C GLU A 299 8.84 35.33 24.58
N GLY A 300 8.58 35.37 23.27
CA GLY A 300 9.49 35.88 22.23
C GLY A 300 9.22 37.32 21.77
N GLN A 301 8.37 38.08 22.49
CA GLN A 301 8.13 39.53 22.34
C GLN A 301 8.65 40.28 23.57
#